data_AF-A0A971QJN2-F1
#
_entry.id   AF-A0A971QJN2-F1
#
_cell.length_a   1.000
_cell.length_b   1.000
_cell.length_c   1.000
_cell.angle_alpha   90.00
_cell.angle_beta   90.00
_cell.angle_gamma   90.00
#
_symmetry.space_group_name_H-M   'P 1'
#
loop_
_entity.id
_entity.type
_entity.pdbx_description
1 polymer ?
#
loop_
_entity_poly.entity_id
_entity_poly.type
_entity_poly.pdbx_seq_one_letter_code
_entity_poly.pdbx_strand_id
1 'polypeptide(L)' 'MVNPTIVLSKISSIRRRLARLKGMKDVNEEVLRMNLDTQDIVLHNLQLAIQACVDIGSHIISDEGWGGCRQF' A
#
# COMPACT_ATOMS: atom_id res chain seq x y z
N MET A 1 15.42 15.00 -6.01
CA MET A 1 14.23 15.75 -5.54
C MET A 1 13.03 14.84 -5.72
N VAL A 2 12.30 14.55 -4.63
CA VAL A 2 11.10 13.70 -4.64
C VAL A 2 10.15 14.09 -5.75
N ASN A 3 9.87 13.16 -6.68
CA ASN A 3 8.89 13.40 -7.74
C ASN A 3 7.47 13.36 -7.15
N PRO A 4 6.77 14.50 -7.07
CA PRO A 4 5.47 14.57 -6.41
C PRO A 4 4.41 13.74 -7.14
N THR A 5 4.51 13.57 -8.46
CA THR A 5 3.57 12.79 -9.26
C THR A 5 3.64 11.31 -8.93
N ILE A 6 4.85 10.77 -8.70
CA ILE A 6 5.04 9.37 -8.30
C ILE A 6 4.43 9.11 -6.92
N VAL A 7 4.69 10.01 -5.97
CA VAL A 7 4.14 9.91 -4.61
C VAL A 7 2.62 10.03 -4.62
N LEU A 8 2.06 11.00 -5.35
CA LEU A 8 0.61 11.19 -5.48
C LEU A 8 -0.09 9.99 -6.11
N SER A 9 0.53 9.35 -7.10
CA SER A 9 0.00 8.12 -7.72
C SER A 9 -0.04 6.96 -6.72
N LYS A 10 1.02 6.79 -5.91
CA LYS A 10 1.05 5.76 -4.85
C LYS A 10 0.05 6.05 -3.74
N ILE A 11 -0.09 7.30 -3.30
CA ILE A 11 -1.12 7.71 -2.33
C ILE A 11 -2.53 7.43 -2.87
N SER A 12 -2.79 7.73 -4.14
CA SER A 12 -4.09 7.45 -4.78
C SER A 12 -4.37 5.95 -4.82
N SER A 13 -3.33 5.15 -5.10
CA SER A 13 -3.42 3.69 -5.05
C SER A 13 -3.74 3.18 -3.64
N ILE A 14 -3.05 3.67 -2.60
CA ILE A 14 -3.33 3.35 -1.19
C ILE A 14 -4.78 3.68 -0.84
N ARG A 15 -5.24 4.89 -1.17
CA ARG A 15 -6.63 5.31 -0.90
C ARG A 15 -7.65 4.39 -1.54
N ARG A 16 -7.41 3.94 -2.79
CA ARG A 16 -8.29 2.98 -3.47
C ARG A 16 -8.33 1.63 -2.75
N ARG A 17 -7.19 1.11 -2.28
CA ARG A 17 -7.12 -0.16 -1.54
C ARG A 17 -7.86 -0.06 -0.20
N LEU A 18 -7.62 1.02 0.55
CA LEU A 18 -8.31 1.27 1.80
C LEU A 18 -9.82 1.47 1.62
N ALA A 19 -10.26 2.12 0.53
CA ALA A 19 -11.68 2.25 0.21
C ALA A 19 -12.34 0.89 -0.03
N ARG A 20 -11.67 -0.03 -0.74
CA ARG A 20 -12.18 -1.39 -0.96
C ARG A 20 -12.28 -2.17 0.35
N LEU A 21 -11.27 -2.07 1.22
CA LEU A 21 -11.31 -2.69 2.55
C LEU A 21 -12.44 -2.11 3.42
N LYS A 22 -12.64 -0.78 3.41
CA LYS A 22 -13.76 -0.13 4.11
C LYS A 22 -15.13 -0.59 3.60
N GLY A 23 -15.25 -0.89 2.30
CA GLY A 23 -16.45 -1.47 1.70
C GLY A 23 -16.75 -2.90 2.17
N MET A 24 -15.79 -3.57 2.82
CA MET A 24 -15.96 -4.91 3.39
C MET A 24 -16.25 -4.88 4.89
N LYS A 25 -16.48 -3.71 5.49
CA LYS A 25 -16.68 -3.55 6.94
C LYS A 25 -17.87 -4.34 7.48
N ASP A 26 -18.89 -4.55 6.65
CA ASP A 26 -20.12 -5.25 7.04
C ASP A 26 -20.03 -6.78 6.84
N VAL A 27 -18.88 -7.30 6.38
CA VAL A 27 -18.63 -8.74 6.33
C VAL A 27 -18.54 -9.27 7.75
N ASN A 28 -19.44 -10.20 8.10
CA ASN A 28 -19.43 -10.90 9.37
C ASN A 28 -18.12 -11.70 9.52
N GLU A 29 -17.59 -11.75 10.75
CA GLU A 29 -16.40 -12.50 11.12
C GLU A 29 -16.47 -13.98 10.73
N GLU A 30 -17.64 -14.62 10.86
CA GLU A 30 -17.86 -16.01 10.40
C GLU A 30 -17.73 -16.14 8.89
N VAL A 31 -18.30 -15.20 8.14
CA VAL A 31 -18.20 -15.18 6.67
C VAL A 31 -16.76 -15.00 6.24
N LEU A 32 -16.02 -14.09 6.88
CA LEU A 32 -14.60 -13.90 6.61
C LEU A 32 -13.81 -15.19 6.89
N ARG A 33 -14.07 -15.88 8.01
CA ARG A 33 -13.38 -17.14 8.34
C ARG A 33 -13.68 -18.29 7.39
N MET A 34 -14.91 -18.39 6.89
CA MET A 34 -15.32 -19.52 6.06
C MET A 34 -15.11 -19.29 4.57
N ASN A 35 -14.91 -18.04 4.13
CA ASN A 35 -14.81 -17.68 2.71
C ASN A 35 -13.36 -17.27 2.35
N LEU A 36 -12.64 -18.19 1.70
CA LEU A 36 -11.25 -17.95 1.27
C LEU A 36 -11.12 -16.80 0.27
N ASP A 37 -12.06 -16.65 -0.67
CA ASP A 37 -12.02 -15.55 -1.64
C ASP A 37 -12.08 -14.19 -0.94
N THR A 38 -12.87 -14.09 0.13
CA THR A 38 -12.99 -12.87 0.93
C THR A 38 -11.71 -12.60 1.71
N GLN A 39 -11.09 -13.63 2.27
CA GLN A 39 -9.78 -13.50 2.93
C GLN A 39 -8.71 -13.03 1.96
N ASP A 40 -8.65 -13.61 0.76
CA ASP A 40 -7.68 -13.26 -0.27
C ASP A 40 -7.86 -11.82 -0.74
N ILE A 41 -9.11 -11.35 -0.92
CA ILE A 41 -9.36 -9.96 -1.28
C ILE A 41 -8.88 -9.01 -0.16
N VAL A 42 -9.15 -9.33 1.11
CA VAL A 42 -8.69 -8.52 2.25
C VAL A 42 -7.17 -8.49 2.29
N LEU A 43 -6.53 -9.66 2.32
CA LEU A 43 -5.08 -9.83 2.37
C LEU A 43 -4.39 -9.09 1.22
N HIS A 44 -4.86 -9.29 -0.01
CA HIS A 44 -4.26 -8.69 -1.19
C HIS A 44 -4.34 -7.16 -1.19
N ASN A 45 -5.48 -6.58 -0.78
CA ASN A 45 -5.58 -5.11 -0.72
C ASN A 45 -4.72 -4.53 0.42
N LEU A 46 -4.59 -5.23 1.56
CA LEU A 46 -3.67 -4.85 2.64
C LEU A 46 -2.21 -4.89 2.18
N GLN A 47 -1.79 -6.00 1.56
CA GLN A 47 -0.43 -6.16 1.05
C GLN A 47 -0.07 -5.05 0.06
N LEU A 48 -0.95 -4.74 -0.90
CA LEU A 48 -0.69 -3.69 -1.88
C LEU A 48 -0.66 -2.28 -1.26
N ALA A 49 -1.45 -2.02 -0.21
CA ALA A 49 -1.39 -0.75 0.50
C ALA A 49 -0.04 -0.59 1.22
N ILE A 50 0.42 -1.63 1.90
CA ILE A 50 1.72 -1.65 2.59
C ILE A 50 2.87 -1.49 1.58
N GLN A 51 2.84 -2.23 0.47
CA GLN A 51 3.87 -2.13 -0.57
C GLN A 51 3.98 -0.71 -1.13
N ALA A 52 2.84 -0.05 -1.37
CA ALA A 52 2.85 1.33 -1.85
C ALA A 52 3.46 2.30 -0.83
N CYS A 53 3.28 2.08 0.48
CA CYS A 53 3.97 2.85 1.52
C CYS A 53 5.48 2.61 1.50
N VAL A 54 5.92 1.35 1.38
CA VAL A 54 7.34 0.97 1.30
C VAL A 54 8.00 1.61 0.08
N ASP A 55 7.33 1.60 -1.06
CA ASP A 55 7.85 2.19 -2.29
C ASP A 55 7.98 3.72 -2.17
N ILE A 56 7.03 4.41 -1.50
CA ILE A 56 7.16 5.84 -1.21
C ILE A 56 8.39 6.09 -0.35
N GLY A 57 8.57 5.31 0.72
CA GLY A 57 9.75 5.41 1.58
C GLY A 57 11.05 5.19 0.81
N SER A 58 11.08 4.16 -0.05
CA SER A 58 12.24 3.84 -0.89
C SER A 58 12.57 4.97 -1.88
N HIS A 59 11.54 5.59 -2.46
CA HIS A 59 11.69 6.75 -3.34
C HIS A 59 12.31 7.95 -2.60
N ILE A 60 11.82 8.25 -1.39
CA ILE A 60 12.36 9.33 -0.54
C ILE A 60 13.81 9.06 -0.14
N ILE A 61 14.09 7.86 0.37
CA ILE A 61 15.45 7.45 0.80
C ILE A 61 16.46 7.57 -0.35
N SER A 62 16.05 7.14 -1.55
CA SER A 62 16.90 7.20 -2.75
C SER A 62 17.14 8.65 -3.18
N ASP A 63 16.09 9.48 -3.21
CA ASP A 63 16.20 10.87 -3.66
C ASP A 63 16.97 11.78 -2.70
N GLU A 64 16.93 11.49 -1.38
CA GLU A 64 17.65 12.22 -0.35
C GLU A 64 19.08 11.66 -0.10
N GLY A 65 19.46 10.57 -0.79
CA GLY A 65 20.77 9.93 -0.65
C GLY A 65 20.99 9.30 0.73
N TRP A 66 19.92 8.96 1.46
CA TRP A 66 19.97 8.33 2.79
C TRP A 66 20.38 6.86 2.73
N GLY A 67 20.36 6.24 1.55
CA GLY A 67 20.77 4.85 1.31
C GLY A 67 22.26 4.56 1.42
N GLY A 68 23.09 5.52 1.87
CA GLY A 68 24.50 5.29 2.21
C GLY A 68 25.47 5.18 1.03
N CYS A 69 25.01 5.26 -0.22
CA CYS A 69 25.89 5.29 -1.39
C CYS A 69 25.93 6.71 -1.99
N ARG A 70 26.65 7.63 -1.35
CA ARG A 70 27.15 8.83 -2.04
C ARG A 70 28.29 8.38 -2.93
N GLN A 71 28.09 8.45 -4.24
CA GLN A 71 29.18 8.32 -5.21
C GLN A 71 30.17 9.46 -4.97
N PHE A 72 31.43 9.08 -4.71
CA PHE A 72 32.60 9.95 -4.92
C PHE A 72 32.89 10.05 -6.41
#